data_AF-A0A428JLY6-F1
#
_entry.id   AF-A0A428JLY6-F1
#
_cell.length_a   1.000
_cell.length_b   1.000
_cell.length_c   1.000
_cell.angle_alpha   90.00
_cell.angle_beta   90.00
_cell.angle_gamma   90.00
#
_symmetry.space_group_name_H-M   'P 1'
#
loop_
_entity.id
_entity.type
_entity.pdbx_description
1 polymer ?
#
loop_
_entity_poly.entity_id
_entity_poly.type
_entity_poly.pdbx_seq_one_letter_code
_entity_poly.pdbx_strand_id
1 'polypeptide(L)'
;METKLLAASRIHEFTDVERNVSPTYFEPRIIRAQEKYLVPVLGPLYELVCDAYRAEQQPQPVPMPDRLDELHTALEPMLGQWVYFQSLPFLNLRTTNSGLVDSGQPLSPGAYNELKKTIQTEAEDRTGDLKKWIEARRTTYPEAPPYTPIRRRSGGIVL
;
A
#
# COMPACT_ATOMS: atom_id res chain seq x y z
N MET A 1 16.21 -16.55 2.68
CA MET A 1 15.31 -15.75 3.54
C MET A 1 14.05 -15.52 2.74
N GLU A 2 12.94 -16.12 3.15
CA GLU A 2 11.63 -15.87 2.52
C GLU A 2 11.12 -14.52 3.02
N THR A 3 11.09 -13.52 2.14
CA THR A 3 10.48 -12.22 2.42
C THR A 3 8.97 -12.39 2.40
N LYS A 4 8.37 -12.76 3.53
CA LYS A 4 6.91 -12.84 3.64
C LYS A 4 6.31 -11.44 3.59
N LEU A 5 5.43 -11.28 2.60
CA LEU A 5 4.73 -10.08 2.24
C LEU A 5 3.60 -9.83 3.25
N LEU A 6 3.71 -8.79 4.07
CA LEU A 6 2.57 -8.30 4.86
C LEU A 6 1.34 -8.13 3.95
N ALA A 7 0.21 -8.65 4.42
CA ALA A 7 -1.08 -8.60 3.76
C ALA A 7 -1.17 -9.23 2.34
N ALA A 8 -0.18 -10.01 1.86
CA ALA A 8 -0.26 -10.59 0.50
C ALA A 8 -1.59 -11.32 0.26
N SER A 9 -1.98 -12.24 1.15
CA SER A 9 -3.23 -13.00 1.08
C SER A 9 -4.49 -12.13 0.99
N ARG A 10 -4.48 -10.90 1.51
CA ARG A 10 -5.63 -9.98 1.59
C ARG A 10 -5.58 -8.84 0.58
N ILE A 11 -4.40 -8.43 0.12
CA ILE A 11 -4.26 -7.47 -0.98
C ILE A 11 -4.90 -8.02 -2.27
N HIS A 12 -4.92 -9.36 -2.41
CA HIS A 12 -5.66 -10.06 -3.45
C HIS A 12 -7.16 -9.74 -3.46
N GLU A 13 -7.78 -9.54 -2.29
CA GLU A 13 -9.21 -9.24 -2.15
C GLU A 13 -9.54 -7.78 -2.48
N PHE A 14 -8.60 -6.86 -2.26
CA PHE A 14 -8.84 -5.42 -2.44
C PHE A 14 -8.59 -4.90 -3.85
N THR A 15 -7.93 -5.67 -4.72
CA THR A 15 -7.39 -5.08 -5.96
C THR A 15 -7.78 -5.80 -7.25
N ASP A 16 -8.30 -7.04 -7.23
CA ASP A 16 -8.53 -7.85 -8.45
C ASP A 16 -7.29 -7.93 -9.41
N VAL A 17 -6.11 -7.50 -8.92
CA VAL A 17 -4.89 -7.32 -9.72
C VAL A 17 -4.29 -8.66 -10.10
N GLU A 18 -4.40 -9.66 -9.25
CA GLU A 18 -3.86 -11.00 -9.51
C GLU A 18 -4.55 -11.70 -10.69
N ARG A 19 -5.83 -11.43 -10.94
CA ARG A 19 -6.54 -11.93 -12.13
C ARG A 19 -5.95 -11.38 -13.43
N ASN A 20 -5.25 -10.24 -13.34
CA ASN A 20 -4.79 -9.44 -14.48
C ASN A 20 -3.26 -9.29 -14.55
N VAL A 21 -2.52 -9.75 -13.54
CA VAL A 21 -1.05 -9.68 -13.42
C VAL A 21 -0.52 -11.06 -13.03
N SER A 22 0.41 -11.60 -13.81
CA SER A 22 1.06 -12.86 -13.46
C SER A 22 1.74 -12.78 -12.08
N PRO A 23 1.63 -13.82 -11.23
CA PRO A 23 2.25 -13.85 -9.89
C PRO A 23 3.74 -13.50 -9.86
N THR A 24 4.48 -13.84 -10.92
CA THR A 24 5.90 -13.49 -11.11
C THR A 24 6.17 -11.98 -11.08
N TYR A 25 5.15 -11.17 -11.38
CA TYR A 25 5.22 -9.71 -11.32
C TYR A 25 4.58 -9.16 -10.04
N PHE A 26 3.61 -9.85 -9.45
CA PHE A 26 2.89 -9.29 -8.31
C PHE A 26 3.75 -9.21 -7.03
N GLU A 27 4.41 -10.31 -6.64
CA GLU A 27 5.18 -10.38 -5.38
C GLU A 27 6.32 -9.34 -5.31
N PRO A 28 7.17 -9.13 -6.35
CA PRO A 28 8.21 -8.10 -6.29
C PRO A 28 7.67 -6.68 -6.12
N ARG A 29 6.42 -6.41 -6.51
CA ARG A 29 5.78 -5.09 -6.34
C ARG A 29 5.26 -4.89 -4.94
N ILE A 30 4.84 -5.97 -4.26
CA ILE A 30 4.51 -5.88 -2.83
C ILE A 30 5.77 -5.54 -2.03
N ILE A 31 6.91 -6.21 -2.29
CA ILE A 31 8.19 -5.88 -1.64
C ILE A 31 8.54 -4.41 -1.87
N ARG A 32 8.54 -3.96 -3.13
CA ARG A 32 8.87 -2.58 -3.48
C ARG A 32 7.90 -1.57 -2.88
N ALA A 33 6.61 -1.90 -2.76
CA ALA A 33 5.61 -1.03 -2.15
C ALA A 33 5.87 -0.90 -0.64
N GLN A 34 6.19 -2.01 0.02
CA GLN A 34 6.58 -2.01 1.44
C GLN A 34 7.82 -1.16 1.66
N GLU A 35 8.91 -1.43 0.95
CA GLU A 35 10.18 -0.71 1.10
C GLU A 35 10.05 0.79 0.82
N LYS A 36 9.33 1.16 -0.25
CA LYS A 36 9.27 2.55 -0.70
C LYS A 36 8.26 3.40 0.07
N TYR A 37 7.15 2.80 0.49
CA TYR A 37 6.01 3.57 1.02
C TYR A 37 5.64 3.21 2.44
N LEU A 38 5.87 1.96 2.88
CA LEU A 38 5.48 1.51 4.21
C LEU A 38 6.60 1.70 5.24
N VAL A 39 7.83 1.31 4.91
CA VAL A 39 9.00 1.47 5.79
C VAL A 39 9.20 2.92 6.25
N PRO A 40 9.10 3.94 5.38
CA PRO A 40 9.24 5.34 5.82
C PRO A 40 8.11 5.83 6.75
N VAL A 41 6.96 5.15 6.72
CA VAL A 41 5.79 5.50 7.55
C VAL A 41 5.90 4.86 8.92
N LEU A 42 6.30 3.59 8.97
CA LEU A 42 6.34 2.79 10.20
C LEU A 42 7.67 2.87 10.94
N GLY A 43 8.78 3.09 10.25
CA GLY A 43 10.11 3.07 10.86
C GLY A 43 10.35 1.77 11.64
N PRO A 44 10.75 1.83 12.93
CA PRO A 44 10.96 0.65 13.77
C PRO A 44 9.74 -0.27 13.91
N LEU A 45 8.50 0.25 13.81
CA LEU A 45 7.29 -0.57 13.86
C LEU A 45 7.20 -1.57 12.70
N TYR A 46 7.86 -1.28 11.58
CA TYR A 46 7.85 -2.17 10.42
C TYR A 46 8.43 -3.54 10.77
N GLU A 47 9.59 -3.56 11.42
CA GLU A 47 10.24 -4.82 11.81
C GLU A 47 9.42 -5.56 12.87
N LEU A 48 8.83 -4.84 13.83
CA LEU A 48 7.97 -5.45 14.85
C LEU A 48 6.76 -6.16 14.26
N VAL A 49 6.08 -5.53 13.29
CA VAL A 49 4.94 -6.14 12.59
C VAL A 49 5.40 -7.32 11.73
N CYS A 50 6.52 -7.18 11.02
CA CYS A 50 7.07 -8.26 10.21
C CYS A 50 7.48 -9.48 11.05
N ASP A 51 8.13 -9.27 12.18
CA ASP A 51 8.56 -10.34 13.07
C ASP A 51 7.37 -11.05 13.71
N ALA A 52 6.36 -10.30 14.16
CA ALA A 52 5.13 -10.88 14.69
C ALA A 52 4.38 -11.69 13.63
N TYR A 53 4.30 -11.18 12.39
CA TYR A 53 3.69 -11.91 11.28
C TYR A 53 4.48 -13.17 10.93
N ARG A 54 5.82 -13.10 10.92
CA ARG A 54 6.67 -14.28 10.69
C ARG A 54 6.48 -15.33 11.79
N ALA A 55 6.29 -14.93 13.04
CA ALA A 55 6.10 -15.83 14.17
C ALA A 55 4.75 -16.57 14.11
N GLU A 56 3.68 -15.90 13.66
CA GLU A 56 2.37 -16.51 13.45
C GLU A 56 2.38 -17.57 12.33
N GLN A 57 3.31 -17.44 11.39
CA GLN A 57 3.41 -18.28 10.20
C GLN A 57 4.32 -19.51 10.37
N GLN A 58 4.84 -19.75 11.57
CA GLN A 58 5.71 -20.89 11.87
C GLN A 58 4.91 -22.19 12.09
N PRO A 59 5.55 -23.38 11.98
CA PRO A 59 4.90 -24.66 12.27
C PRO A 59 4.28 -24.74 13.67
N GLN A 60 4.88 -24.04 14.64
CA GLN A 60 4.29 -23.78 15.95
C GLN A 60 3.98 -22.27 16.02
N PRO A 61 2.74 -21.86 15.71
CA PRO A 61 2.40 -20.45 15.55
C PRO A 61 2.40 -19.73 16.89
N VAL A 62 3.03 -18.55 16.92
CA VAL A 62 2.88 -17.59 18.02
C VAL A 62 1.88 -16.53 17.58
N PRO A 63 0.73 -16.37 18.27
CA PRO A 63 -0.26 -15.37 17.89
C PRO A 63 0.33 -13.96 17.84
N MET A 64 -0.03 -13.20 16.81
CA MET A 64 0.34 -11.79 16.74
C MET A 64 -0.29 -11.04 17.93
N PRO A 65 0.45 -10.18 18.64
CA PRO A 65 -0.15 -9.35 19.69
C PRO A 65 -1.25 -8.45 19.13
N ASP A 66 -2.38 -8.31 19.84
CA ASP A 66 -3.57 -7.58 19.37
C ASP A 66 -3.26 -6.19 18.79
N ARG A 67 -2.37 -5.43 19.43
CA ARG A 67 -1.96 -4.10 18.93
C ARG A 67 -1.30 -4.17 17.56
N LEU A 68 -0.50 -5.20 17.31
CA LEU A 68 0.22 -5.38 16.05
C LEU A 68 -0.71 -5.94 14.97
N ASP A 69 -1.71 -6.74 15.36
CA ASP A 69 -2.75 -7.22 14.43
C ASP A 69 -3.69 -6.08 13.99
N GLU A 70 -4.09 -5.20 14.93
CA GLU A 70 -4.83 -3.98 14.61
C GLU A 70 -4.02 -3.08 13.66
N LEU A 71 -2.72 -2.91 13.92
CA LEU A 71 -1.83 -2.16 13.05
C LEU A 71 -1.74 -2.82 11.68
N HIS A 72 -1.47 -4.13 11.62
CA HIS A 72 -1.34 -4.91 10.38
C HIS A 72 -2.58 -4.75 9.50
N THR A 73 -3.78 -4.85 10.09
CA THR A 73 -5.07 -4.61 9.41
C THR A 73 -5.18 -3.17 8.88
N ALA A 74 -4.72 -2.18 9.64
CA ALA A 74 -4.72 -0.79 9.20
C ALA A 74 -3.74 -0.50 8.05
N LEU A 75 -2.70 -1.32 7.84
CA LEU A 75 -1.75 -1.16 6.72
C LEU A 75 -2.35 -1.60 5.38
N GLU A 76 -3.30 -2.54 5.40
CA GLU A 76 -3.79 -3.24 4.19
C GLU A 76 -4.29 -2.27 3.10
N PRO A 77 -5.15 -1.26 3.39
CA PRO A 77 -5.68 -0.40 2.34
C PRO A 77 -4.61 0.47 1.68
N MET A 78 -3.65 0.94 2.48
CA MET A 78 -2.54 1.76 1.99
C MET A 78 -1.59 0.92 1.13
N LEU A 79 -1.22 -0.28 1.62
CA LEU A 79 -0.33 -1.16 0.90
C LEU A 79 -0.97 -1.68 -0.39
N GLY A 80 -2.25 -2.05 -0.36
CA GLY A 80 -3.00 -2.50 -1.53
C GLY A 80 -3.03 -1.45 -2.65
N GLN A 81 -3.26 -0.18 -2.31
CA GLN A 81 -3.29 0.89 -3.31
C GLN A 81 -1.91 1.18 -3.92
N TRP A 82 -0.83 1.11 -3.13
CA TRP A 82 0.53 1.25 -3.66
C TRP A 82 0.95 0.07 -4.52
N VAL A 83 0.55 -1.15 -4.15
CA VAL A 83 0.77 -2.35 -4.97
C VAL A 83 0.01 -2.24 -6.29
N TYR A 84 -1.23 -1.74 -6.26
CA TYR A 84 -2.00 -1.46 -7.46
C TYR A 84 -1.28 -0.45 -8.37
N PHE A 85 -0.85 0.68 -7.80
CA PHE A 85 -0.09 1.70 -8.51
C PHE A 85 1.17 1.14 -9.20
N GLN A 86 1.95 0.33 -8.49
CA GLN A 86 3.16 -0.30 -9.04
C GLN A 86 2.86 -1.38 -10.07
N SER A 87 1.67 -1.98 -9.99
CA SER A 87 1.20 -3.00 -10.92
C SER A 87 0.60 -2.41 -12.18
N LEU A 88 0.20 -1.13 -12.19
CA LEU A 88 -0.42 -0.47 -13.36
C LEU A 88 0.27 -0.70 -14.71
N PRO A 89 1.60 -0.61 -14.83
CA PRO A 89 2.26 -0.83 -16.13
C PRO A 89 2.21 -2.28 -16.62
N PHE A 90 1.79 -3.22 -15.77
CA PHE A 90 1.87 -4.67 -15.97
C PHE A 90 0.54 -5.38 -15.81
N LEU A 91 -0.46 -4.67 -15.30
CA LEU A 91 -1.84 -5.03 -15.53
C LEU A 91 -2.03 -5.15 -17.03
N ASN A 92 -2.71 -6.21 -17.47
CA ASN A 92 -3.21 -6.36 -18.83
C ASN A 92 -4.30 -5.31 -19.17
N LEU A 93 -4.13 -4.07 -18.70
CA LEU A 93 -4.90 -2.90 -19.06
C LEU A 93 -4.45 -2.45 -20.45
N ARG A 94 -5.01 -3.11 -21.46
CA ARG A 94 -5.39 -2.38 -22.67
C ARG A 94 -6.68 -1.62 -22.35
N THR A 95 -6.79 -0.46 -22.93
CA THR A 95 -7.16 0.78 -22.34
C THR A 95 -8.07 1.46 -23.44
N THR A 96 -9.22 2.12 -23.23
CA THR A 96 -10.12 2.45 -24.41
C THR A 96 -10.76 3.84 -24.36
N ASN A 97 -11.19 4.37 -25.51
CA ASN A 97 -11.84 5.70 -25.63
C ASN A 97 -13.17 5.83 -24.85
N SER A 98 -13.65 4.76 -24.21
CA SER A 98 -14.94 4.72 -23.50
C SER A 98 -14.83 4.23 -22.05
N GLY A 99 -13.61 4.06 -21.50
CA GLY A 99 -13.38 3.60 -20.12
C GLY A 99 -12.67 2.24 -19.98
N LEU A 100 -12.73 1.67 -18.77
CA LEU A 100 -12.14 0.38 -18.38
C LEU A 100 -13.12 -0.76 -18.66
N VAL A 101 -12.81 -1.64 -19.61
CA VAL A 101 -13.57 -2.88 -19.86
C VAL A 101 -12.61 -4.01 -20.14
N ASP A 102 -12.91 -5.18 -19.57
CA ASP A 102 -12.25 -6.44 -19.89
C ASP A 102 -12.52 -6.78 -21.37
N SER A 103 -11.45 -6.87 -22.17
CA SER A 103 -11.38 -7.01 -23.64
C SER A 103 -11.55 -5.74 -24.52
N GLY A 104 -10.50 -5.37 -25.28
CA GLY A 104 -10.71 -4.76 -26.61
C GLY A 104 -9.68 -3.78 -27.22
N GLN A 105 -9.34 -2.65 -26.59
CA GLN A 105 -8.57 -1.54 -27.23
C GLN A 105 -7.49 -0.98 -26.27
N PRO A 106 -6.46 -0.16 -26.66
CA PRO A 106 -5.43 0.54 -25.81
C PRO A 106 -5.68 2.06 -25.49
N LEU A 107 -5.45 2.57 -24.25
CA LEU A 107 -5.92 3.90 -23.72
C LEU A 107 -4.99 4.84 -24.41
N SER A 108 -5.53 6.01 -24.69
CA SER A 108 -4.67 7.15 -24.92
C SER A 108 -3.67 7.30 -23.77
N PRO A 109 -2.43 7.72 -24.06
CA PRO A 109 -1.45 8.07 -23.04
C PRO A 109 -2.01 9.07 -22.00
N GLY A 110 -2.92 9.96 -22.41
CA GLY A 110 -3.61 10.89 -21.51
C GLY A 110 -4.47 10.19 -20.46
N ALA A 111 -5.34 9.27 -20.87
CA ALA A 111 -6.23 8.58 -19.94
C ALA A 111 -5.47 7.57 -19.05
N TYR A 112 -4.35 7.00 -19.53
CA TYR A 112 -3.43 6.23 -18.68
C TYR A 112 -2.78 7.12 -17.60
N ASN A 113 -2.34 8.33 -17.96
CA ASN A 113 -1.75 9.26 -17.01
C ASN A 113 -2.76 9.77 -15.97
N GLU A 114 -4.02 9.99 -16.37
CA GLU A 114 -5.09 10.33 -15.44
C GLU A 114 -5.38 9.19 -14.46
N LEU A 115 -5.54 7.96 -14.97
CA LEU A 115 -5.72 6.77 -14.13
C LEU A 115 -4.57 6.61 -13.14
N LYS A 116 -3.33 6.71 -13.64
CA LYS A 116 -2.12 6.65 -12.81
C LYS A 116 -2.12 7.72 -11.72
N LYS A 117 -2.51 8.96 -12.06
CA LYS A 117 -2.57 10.07 -11.10
C LYS A 117 -3.64 9.84 -10.05
N THR A 118 -4.84 9.42 -10.44
CA THR A 118 -5.95 9.12 -9.51
C THR A 118 -5.54 8.05 -8.52
N ILE A 119 -4.96 6.95 -9.00
CA ILE A 119 -4.50 5.85 -8.15
C ILE A 119 -3.38 6.30 -7.21
N GLN A 120 -2.44 7.12 -7.71
CA GLN A 120 -1.38 7.69 -6.90
C GLN A 120 -1.94 8.59 -5.79
N THR A 121 -2.88 9.49 -6.11
CA THR A 121 -3.52 10.39 -5.14
C THR A 121 -4.26 9.59 -4.07
N GLU A 122 -5.03 8.58 -4.45
CA GLU A 122 -5.69 7.68 -3.49
C GLU A 122 -4.64 6.99 -2.58
N ALA A 123 -3.53 6.51 -3.14
CA ALA A 123 -2.47 5.86 -2.35
C ALA A 123 -1.82 6.83 -1.35
N GLU A 124 -1.59 8.08 -1.77
CA GLU A 124 -1.06 9.15 -0.92
C GLU A 124 -2.05 9.53 0.20
N ASP A 125 -3.35 9.60 -0.11
CA ASP A 125 -4.40 9.89 0.88
C ASP A 125 -4.51 8.77 1.91
N ARG A 126 -4.53 7.50 1.49
CA ARG A 126 -4.48 6.33 2.40
C ARG A 126 -3.23 6.32 3.28
N THR A 127 -2.10 6.75 2.72
CA THR A 127 -0.85 6.93 3.48
C THR A 127 -0.99 8.04 4.52
N GLY A 128 -1.64 9.14 4.17
CA GLY A 128 -1.95 10.24 5.09
C GLY A 128 -2.86 9.80 6.23
N ASP A 129 -3.88 9.01 5.93
CA ASP A 129 -4.82 8.51 6.93
C ASP A 129 -4.18 7.48 7.87
N LEU A 130 -3.35 6.58 7.35
CA LEU A 130 -2.54 5.68 8.18
C LEU A 130 -1.66 6.46 9.16
N LYS A 131 -0.97 7.51 8.69
CA LYS A 131 -0.13 8.35 9.56
C LYS A 131 -0.95 9.01 10.67
N LYS A 132 -2.12 9.59 10.34
CA LYS A 132 -3.02 10.18 11.35
C LYS A 132 -3.51 9.12 12.35
N TRP A 133 -3.83 7.93 11.86
CA TRP A 133 -4.33 6.83 12.68
C TRP A 133 -3.28 6.36 13.70
N ILE A 134 -2.02 6.22 13.28
CA ILE A 134 -0.90 5.88 14.16
C ILE A 134 -0.67 6.98 15.19
N GLU A 135 -0.67 8.25 14.75
CA GLU A 135 -0.47 9.40 15.64
C GLU A 135 -1.56 9.50 16.71
N ALA A 136 -2.82 9.25 16.36
CA ALA A 136 -3.94 9.21 17.31
C ALA A 136 -3.79 8.09 18.37
N ARG A 137 -2.97 7.07 18.08
CA ARG A 137 -2.70 5.91 18.94
C ARG A 137 -1.24 5.88 19.41
N ARG A 138 -0.59 7.03 19.53
CA ARG A 138 0.84 7.11 19.89
C ARG A 138 1.19 6.45 21.22
N THR A 139 0.25 6.38 22.16
CA THR A 139 0.42 5.62 23.41
C THR A 139 0.48 4.11 23.20
N THR A 140 -0.22 3.60 22.19
CA THR A 140 -0.25 2.18 21.80
C THR A 140 0.95 1.81 20.92
N TYR A 141 1.44 2.78 20.14
CA TYR A 141 2.57 2.63 19.21
C TYR A 141 3.69 3.65 19.50
N PRO A 142 4.35 3.58 20.67
CA PRO A 142 5.42 4.51 21.02
C PRO A 142 6.64 4.42 20.09
N GLU A 143 6.81 3.29 19.39
CA GLU A 143 7.90 3.06 18.44
C GLU A 143 7.67 3.75 17.08
N ALA A 144 6.50 4.37 16.88
CA ALA A 144 6.19 5.10 15.65
C ALA A 144 7.07 6.35 15.48
N PRO A 145 7.59 6.61 14.26
CA PRO A 145 8.28 7.86 13.98
C PRO A 145 7.35 9.07 14.24
N PRO A 146 7.90 10.22 14.67
CA PRO A 146 7.12 11.44 14.86
C PRO A 146 6.45 11.88 13.55
N TYR A 147 5.13 12.06 13.59
CA TYR A 147 4.40 12.59 12.44
C TYR A 147 4.74 14.07 12.26
N THR A 148 5.50 14.40 11.22
CA THR A 148 5.60 15.78 10.74
C THR A 148 4.50 15.98 9.68
N PRO A 149 3.42 16.71 9.97
CA PRO A 149 2.45 17.05 8.94
C PRO A 149 3.19 17.78 7.82
N ILE A 150 3.01 17.30 6.59
CA ILE A 150 3.44 18.06 5.43
C ILE A 150 2.61 19.34 5.47
N ARG A 151 3.22 20.44 5.92
CA ARG A 151 2.65 21.78 5.71
C ARG A 151 2.55 21.91 4.20
N ARG A 152 1.35 21.67 3.65
CA ARG A 152 1.02 22.18 2.31
C ARG A 152 1.38 23.65 2.40
N ARG A 153 2.40 24.09 1.66
CA ARG A 153 2.66 25.52 1.49
C ARG A 153 1.37 26.04 0.90
N SER A 154 0.51 26.60 1.75
CA SER A 154 -0.55 27.49 1.32
C SER A 154 0.17 28.54 0.53
N GLY A 155 0.06 28.48 -0.79
CA GLY A 155 0.50 29.54 -1.68
C GLY A 155 -0.27 30.77 -1.25
N GLY A 156 0.36 31.56 -0.38
CA GLY A 156 -0.13 32.89 -0.04
C GLY A 156 -0.11 33.66 -1.34
N ILE A 157 -1.30 33.92 -1.88
CA ILE A 157 -1.49 35.01 -2.80
C ILE A 157 -1.12 36.25 -1.99
N VAL A 158 0.03 36.83 -2.31
CA VAL A 158 0.35 38.20 -1.91
C VAL A 158 -0.53 39.06 -2.80
N LEU A 159 -1.59 39.62 -2.21
CA LEU A 159 -2.36 40.72 -2.79
C LEU A 159 -1.52 42.00 -2.75
#